data_AF-A0AAW7H0H8-F1
#
_entry.id   AF-A0AAW7H0H8-F1
#
_cell.length_a   1.000
_cell.length_b   1.000
_cell.length_c   1.000
_cell.angle_alpha   90.00
_cell.angle_beta   90.00
_cell.angle_gamma   90.00
#
_symmetry.space_group_name_H-M   'P 1'
#
loop_
_entity.id
_entity.type
_entity.pdbx_description
1 polymer ?
#
loop_
_entity_poly.entity_id
_entity_poly.type
_entity_poly.pdbx_seq_one_letter_code
_entity_poly.pdbx_strand_id
1 'polypeptide(L)' 'MKSYRLVVRQNGRMVGHFDTSGATALEDICVARAMFGIAGGYNCELLVADSERRMLESGPEGMKILMREACYRPVTSQI' A
#
# COMPACT_ATOMS: atom_id res chain seq x y z
N MET A 1 4.38 5.65 -10.43
CA MET A 1 5.29 4.60 -9.91
C MET A 1 4.45 3.58 -9.17
N LYS A 2 4.81 2.29 -9.21
CA LYS A 2 4.07 1.27 -8.45
C LYS A 2 4.29 1.51 -6.96
N SER A 3 3.21 1.42 -6.18
CA SER A 3 3.22 1.50 -4.72
C SER A 3 2.56 0.25 -4.18
N TYR A 4 3.09 -0.29 -3.10
CA TYR A 4 2.58 -1.49 -2.45
C TYR A 4 2.36 -1.21 -0.97
N ARG A 5 1.37 -1.90 -0.42
CA ARG A 5 1.06 -1.89 1.01
C ARG A 5 1.01 -3.33 1.50
N LEU A 6 1.75 -3.62 2.57
CA LEU A 6 1.62 -4.86 3.31
C LEU A 6 0.74 -4.61 4.52
N VAL A 7 -0.45 -5.18 4.54
CA VAL A 7 -1.35 -5.16 5.69
C VAL A 7 -0.96 -6.30 6.62
N VAL A 8 -0.69 -6.00 7.90
CA VAL A 8 -0.21 -6.98 8.88
C VAL A 8 -1.25 -7.19 9.97
N ARG A 9 -1.65 -8.44 10.16
CA ARG A 9 -2.60 -8.87 11.18
C ARG A 9 -1.99 -9.93 12.10
N GLN A 10 -2.42 -9.98 13.34
CA GLN A 10 -2.09 -11.03 14.31
C GLN A 10 -3.37 -11.46 15.02
N ASN A 11 -3.69 -12.75 15.01
CA ASN A 11 -4.94 -13.29 15.58
C ASN A 11 -6.20 -12.53 15.09
N GLY A 12 -6.24 -12.17 13.81
CA GLY A 12 -7.34 -11.41 13.18
C GLY A 12 -7.31 -9.89 13.41
N ARG A 13 -6.56 -9.39 14.40
CA ARG A 13 -6.45 -7.95 14.68
C ARG A 13 -5.45 -7.28 13.75
N MET A 14 -5.80 -6.09 13.24
CA MET A 14 -4.85 -5.22 12.55
C MET A 14 -3.72 -4.77 13.50
N VAL A 15 -2.47 -5.01 13.12
CA VAL A 15 -1.28 -4.53 13.86
C VAL A 15 -0.75 -3.26 13.22
N GLY A 16 -0.77 -3.18 11.89
CA GLY A 16 -0.31 -2.03 11.14
C GLY A 16 -0.18 -2.32 9.66
N HIS A 17 0.50 -1.43 8.96
CA HIS A 17 0.87 -1.64 7.57
C HIS A 17 2.26 -1.06 7.27
N PHE A 18 2.88 -1.58 6.22
CA PHE A 18 4.13 -1.07 5.67
C PHE A 18 3.91 -0.68 4.22
N ASP A 19 4.26 0.56 3.87
CA ASP A 19 4.12 1.10 2.53
C ASP A 19 5.49 1.29 1.89
N THR A 20 5.58 0.93 0.61
CA THR A 20 6.78 1.23 -0.19
C THR A 20 6.38 1.61 -1.61
N SER A 21 7.16 2.51 -2.20
CA SER A 21 6.99 3.00 -3.56
C SER A 21 8.37 3.25 -4.15
N GLY A 22 8.52 3.08 -5.46
CA GLY A 22 9.85 3.06 -6.05
C GLY A 22 9.97 2.07 -7.19
N ALA A 23 11.16 2.01 -7.79
CA ALA A 23 11.49 0.97 -8.76
C ALA A 23 11.58 -0.41 -8.09
N THR A 24 12.09 -0.47 -6.85
CA THR A 24 12.33 -1.70 -6.05
C THR A 24 11.18 -2.05 -5.12
N ALA A 25 10.05 -1.31 -5.18
CA ALA A 25 8.98 -1.40 -4.18
C ALA A 25 8.38 -2.82 -4.05
N LEU A 26 8.35 -3.60 -5.13
CA LEU A 26 7.88 -4.98 -5.06
C LEU A 26 8.86 -5.90 -4.32
N GLU A 27 10.16 -5.67 -4.47
CA GLU A 27 11.20 -6.43 -3.78
C GLU A 27 11.19 -6.08 -2.29
N ASP A 28 11.16 -4.77 -1.97
CA ASP A 28 11.14 -4.25 -0.60
C ASP A 28 9.93 -4.78 0.18
N ILE A 29 8.73 -4.79 -0.43
CA ILE A 29 7.51 -5.30 0.21
C ILE A 29 7.55 -6.83 0.40
N CYS A 30 8.18 -7.56 -0.52
CA CYS A 30 8.36 -9.00 -0.41
C CYS A 30 9.35 -9.36 0.72
N VAL A 31 10.43 -8.60 0.87
CA VAL A 31 11.37 -8.74 2.00
C VAL A 31 10.64 -8.49 3.31
N ALA A 32 9.88 -7.39 3.43
CA ALA A 32 9.10 -7.11 4.63
C ALA A 32 8.11 -8.25 4.96
N ARG A 33 7.41 -8.78 3.95
CA ARG A 33 6.49 -9.92 4.12
C ARG A 33 7.21 -11.17 4.62
N ALA A 34 8.39 -11.48 4.09
CA ALA A 34 9.18 -12.62 4.52
C ALA A 34 9.58 -12.51 6.01
N MET A 35 9.95 -11.32 6.48
CA MET A 35 10.30 -11.08 7.89
C MET A 35 9.15 -11.40 8.85
N PHE A 36 7.91 -11.00 8.51
CA PHE A 36 6.73 -11.38 9.30
C PHE A 36 6.42 -12.88 9.23
N GLY A 37 6.69 -13.52 8.10
CA GLY A 37 6.58 -14.97 7.96
C GLY A 37 7.54 -15.72 8.88
N ILE A 38 8.79 -15.25 8.99
CA ILE A 38 9.81 -15.83 9.89
C ILE A 38 9.43 -15.66 11.36
N ALA A 39 8.95 -14.48 11.75
CA ALA A 39 8.52 -14.21 13.13
C ALA A 39 7.34 -15.10 13.57
N GLY A 40 6.49 -15.51 12.62
CA GLY A 40 5.35 -16.40 12.87
C GLY A 40 4.16 -15.71 13.55
N GLY A 41 2.97 -16.31 13.42
CA GLY A 41 1.74 -15.79 14.03
C GLY A 41 1.12 -14.57 13.36
N TYR A 42 1.76 -14.02 12.32
CA TYR A 42 1.23 -12.93 11.52
C TYR A 42 0.57 -13.43 10.23
N ASN A 43 -0.54 -12.80 9.86
CA ASN A 43 -1.13 -12.89 8.54
C ASN A 43 -0.85 -11.59 7.80
N CYS A 44 -0.27 -11.71 6.60
CA CYS A 44 0.06 -10.56 5.76
C CYS A 44 -0.73 -10.62 4.46
N GLU A 45 -1.35 -9.49 4.11
CA GLU A 45 -2.04 -9.28 2.84
C GLU A 45 -1.29 -8.22 2.03
N LEU A 46 -0.92 -8.56 0.79
CA LEU A 46 -0.23 -7.65 -0.11
C LEU A 46 -1.24 -6.92 -0.99
N LEU A 47 -1.17 -5.59 -0.98
CA LEU A 47 -1.97 -4.71 -1.82
C LEU A 47 -1.08 -3.95 -2.80
N VAL A 48 -1.62 -3.64 -3.97
CA VAL A 48 -1.00 -2.77 -4.98
C VAL A 48 -1.85 -1.53 -5.20
N ALA A 49 -1.20 -0.37 -5.31
CA ALA A 49 -1.87 0.86 -5.70
C ALA A 49 -2.17 0.83 -7.20
N ASP A 50 -3.44 0.96 -7.56
CA ASP A 50 -3.88 0.95 -8.96
C ASP A 50 -4.38 2.31 -9.45
N SER A 51 -4.71 3.18 -8.49
CA SER A 51 -5.27 4.50 -8.73
C SER A 51 -4.94 5.41 -7.55
N GLU A 52 -5.34 6.67 -7.64
CA GLU A 52 -5.24 7.60 -6.52
C GLU A 52 -6.50 8.45 -6.40
N ARG A 53 -6.82 8.83 -5.16
CA ARG A 53 -7.82 9.83 -4.84
C ARG A 53 -7.13 11.16 -4.61
N ARG A 54 -7.67 12.23 -5.18
CA ARG A 54 -7.15 13.58 -5.00
C ARG A 54 -8.21 14.48 -4.40
N MET A 55 -7.83 15.30 -3.44
CA MET A 55 -8.65 16.42 -2.97
C MET A 55 -8.22 17.66 -3.74
N LEU A 56 -9.19 18.35 -4.35
CA LEU A 56 -8.96 19.47 -5.24
C LEU A 56 -9.67 20.70 -4.67
N GLU A 57 -8.99 21.84 -4.73
CA GLU A 57 -9.57 23.16 -4.53
C GLU A 57 -9.72 23.82 -5.89
N SER A 58 -10.87 24.43 -6.16
CA SER A 58 -11.13 25.18 -7.38
C SER A 58 -11.39 26.63 -7.05
N GLY A 59 -10.74 27.55 -7.77
CA GLY A 59 -10.94 28.98 -7.63
C GLY A 59 -10.64 29.73 -8.95
N PRO A 60 -10.71 31.07 -8.93
CA PRO A 60 -10.46 31.90 -10.11
C PRO A 60 -9.09 31.69 -10.77
N GLU A 61 -8.09 31.32 -9.97
CA GLU A 61 -6.71 31.01 -10.42
C GLU A 61 -6.55 29.59 -10.97
N GLY A 62 -7.64 28.81 -11.05
CA GLY A 62 -7.66 27.44 -11.53
C GLY A 62 -7.84 26.40 -10.41
N MET A 63 -7.29 25.20 -10.63
CA MET A 63 -7.40 24.07 -9.70
C MET A 63 -6.08 23.78 -9.00
N LYS A 64 -6.15 23.55 -7.69
CA LYS A 64 -5.03 23.16 -6.85
C LYS A 64 -5.27 21.77 -6.27
N ILE A 65 -4.23 20.93 -6.27
CA ILE A 65 -4.25 19.64 -5.56
C ILE A 65 -3.88 19.90 -4.11
N LEU A 66 -4.80 19.61 -3.18
CA LEU A 66 -4.58 19.73 -1.75
C LEU A 66 -4.01 18.44 -1.14
N MET A 67 -4.46 17.28 -1.62
CA MET A 67 -4.06 15.98 -1.11
C MET A 67 -4.10 14.92 -2.20
N ARG A 68 -3.24 13.90 -2.06
CA ARG A 68 -3.20 12.70 -2.89
C ARG A 68 -3.10 11.48 -1.99
N GLU A 69 -3.94 10.49 -2.23
CA GLU A 69 -3.97 9.23 -1.50
C GLU A 69 -3.98 8.06 -2.49
N ALA A 70 -3.05 7.12 -2.33
CA ALA A 70 -3.03 5.90 -3.14
C ALA A 70 -4.23 4.99 -2.79
N CYS A 71 -4.93 4.53 -3.81
CA CYS A 71 -6.01 3.55 -3.68
C CYS A 71 -5.43 2.15 -3.87
N TYR A 72 -5.46 1.36 -2.81
CA TYR A 72 -4.89 0.02 -2.77
C TYR A 72 -5.95 -1.05 -3.00
N ARG A 73 -5.59 -2.09 -3.75
CA ARG A 73 -6.42 -3.30 -3.92
C ARG A 73 -5.57 -4.55 -3.66
N PRO A 74 -6.19 -5.65 -3.19
CA PRO A 74 -5.48 -6.90 -3.03
C PRO A 74 -4.79 -7.32 -4.32
N VAL A 75 -3.54 -7.78 -4.20
CA VAL A 75 -2.90 -8.49 -5.31
C VAL A 75 -3.58 -9.85 -5.39
N THR A 76 -4.72 -9.91 -6.08
CA THR A 76 -5.32 -11.18 -6.49
C THR A 76 -4.36 -11.84 -7.47
N SER A 77 -3.95 -13.08 -7.19
CA SER A 77 -3.12 -13.88 -8.09
C SER A 77 -3.77 -14.00 -9.46
N GLN A 78 -3.45 -13.08 -10.36
CA GLN A 78 -3.25 -13.40 -11.77
C GLN A 78 -1.74 -13.46 -11.95
N ILE A 79 -1.19 -14.62 -11.56
CA ILE A 79 0.05 -15.11 -12.16
C ILE A 79 -0.40 -15.96 -13.35
#